data_AF-A0AAQ2WXD5-F1
#
_entry.id   AF-A0AAQ2WXD5-F1
#
_cell.length_a   1.000
_cell.length_b   1.000
_cell.length_c   1.000
_cell.angle_alpha   90.00
_cell.angle_beta   90.00
_cell.angle_gamma   90.00
#
_symmetry.space_group_name_H-M   'P 1'
#
loop_
_entity.id
_entity.type
_entity.pdbx_description
1 polymer ?
#
loop_
_entity_poly.entity_id
_entity_poly.type
_entity_poly.pdbx_seq_one_letter_code
_entity_poly.pdbx_strand_id
1 'polypeptide(L)'
;MITRYTMHILSKDKTHQYPLRVLPMYEWDLVLGFSQQDGTQKLYDIKYLREITNLMIKPGFIDEFYLILDNNREFATYYKDYLIAIIYCVQFNTFHLDADFKNPSFIFLKEYQNNVGDFVVFDYINDTQFNYEYVVNNIKNTGHICA
;
A
#
# COMPACT_ATOMS: atom_id res chain seq x y z
N MET A 1 -14.07 -2.98 16.42
CA MET A 1 -14.32 -2.75 14.98
C MET A 1 -12.98 -2.90 14.29
N ILE A 2 -12.89 -3.67 13.21
CA ILE A 2 -11.65 -3.77 12.42
C ILE A 2 -11.61 -2.57 11.48
N THR A 3 -10.58 -1.73 11.57
CA THR A 3 -10.41 -0.58 10.69
C THR A 3 -10.24 -1.04 9.25
N ARG A 4 -10.93 -0.37 8.33
CA ARG A 4 -10.88 -0.64 6.89
C ARG A 4 -10.44 0.61 6.14
N TYR A 5 -9.72 0.39 5.06
CA TYR A 5 -9.20 1.40 4.15
C TYR A 5 -9.51 0.98 2.72
N THR A 6 -9.49 1.95 1.80
CA THR A 6 -9.48 1.67 0.36
C THR A 6 -8.09 2.00 -0.18
N MET A 7 -7.35 0.97 -0.56
CA MET A 7 -6.03 1.08 -1.17
C MET A 7 -6.17 1.25 -2.68
N HIS A 8 -5.48 2.24 -3.22
CA HIS A 8 -5.40 2.52 -4.63
C HIS A 8 -4.01 2.14 -5.15
N ILE A 9 -3.98 1.45 -6.29
CA ILE A 9 -2.75 1.16 -7.03
C ILE A 9 -2.88 1.79 -8.41
N LEU A 10 -2.05 2.80 -8.68
CA LEU A 10 -1.99 3.48 -9.95
C LEU A 10 -1.27 2.60 -10.97
N SER A 11 -1.81 2.49 -12.17
CA SER A 11 -1.13 1.92 -13.33
C SER A 11 -1.32 2.86 -14.52
N LYS A 12 -0.51 2.69 -15.57
CA LYS A 12 -0.63 3.50 -16.79
C LYS A 12 -2.04 3.57 -17.35
N ASP A 13 -2.77 2.46 -17.34
CA ASP A 13 -4.06 2.36 -18.02
C ASP A 13 -5.25 2.63 -17.10
N LYS A 14 -5.10 2.39 -15.79
CA LYS A 14 -6.17 2.55 -14.80
C LYS A 14 -5.68 2.60 -13.36
N THR A 15 -6.56 3.05 -12.47
CA THR A 15 -6.38 2.91 -11.03
C THR A 15 -7.12 1.68 -10.52
N HIS A 16 -6.39 0.77 -9.88
CA HIS A 16 -6.95 -0.41 -9.23
C HIS A 16 -7.32 -0.07 -7.79
N GLN A 17 -8.46 -0.57 -7.32
CA GLN A 17 -8.97 -0.31 -5.97
C GLN A 17 -9.14 -1.61 -5.21
N TYR A 18 -8.68 -1.63 -3.97
CA TYR A 18 -8.74 -2.80 -3.12
C TYR A 18 -9.19 -2.42 -1.71
N PRO A 19 -10.19 -3.14 -1.13
CA PRO A 19 -10.45 -3.01 0.29
C PRO A 19 -9.24 -3.56 1.07
N LEU A 20 -8.81 -2.84 2.09
CA LEU A 20 -7.71 -3.21 2.97
C LEU A 20 -8.23 -3.21 4.41
N ARG A 21 -8.19 -4.35 5.09
CA ARG A 21 -8.56 -4.48 6.51
C ARG A 21 -7.33 -4.68 7.37
N VAL A 22 -7.37 -4.15 8.59
CA VAL A 22 -6.40 -4.47 9.64
C VAL A 22 -6.64 -5.90 10.14
N LEU A 23 -5.58 -6.67 10.41
CA LEU A 23 -5.74 -7.99 11.03
C LEU A 23 -5.78 -7.85 12.55
N PRO A 24 -6.55 -8.71 13.25
CA PRO A 24 -6.29 -8.94 14.67
C PRO A 24 -4.83 -9.32 14.89
N MET A 25 -4.21 -8.80 15.97
CA MET A 25 -2.78 -9.01 16.23
C MET A 25 -2.39 -10.49 16.26
N TYR A 26 -3.26 -11.38 16.76
CA TYR A 26 -3.00 -12.81 16.76
C TYR A 26 -2.93 -13.43 15.34
N GLU A 27 -3.73 -12.97 14.38
CA GLU A 27 -3.65 -13.46 12.99
C GLU A 27 -2.35 -12.99 12.34
N TRP A 28 -1.92 -11.77 12.66
CA TRP A 28 -0.64 -11.21 12.21
C TRP A 28 0.55 -12.00 12.78
N ASP A 29 0.55 -12.22 14.09
CA ASP A 29 1.61 -12.93 14.80
C ASP A 29 1.68 -14.41 14.41
N LEU A 30 0.56 -15.04 14.03
CA LEU A 30 0.55 -16.42 13.53
C LEU A 30 1.34 -16.58 12.23
N VAL A 31 1.33 -15.55 11.37
CA VAL A 31 2.03 -15.58 10.08
C VAL A 31 3.47 -15.09 10.23
N LEU A 32 3.67 -13.94 10.90
CA LEU A 32 4.96 -13.26 10.94
C LEU A 32 5.75 -13.53 12.24
N GLY A 33 5.14 -14.11 13.26
CA GLY A 33 5.73 -14.26 14.58
C GLY A 33 5.70 -12.97 15.40
N PHE A 34 5.93 -13.12 16.71
CA PHE A 34 5.76 -12.05 17.70
C PHE A 34 6.82 -10.93 17.67
N SER A 35 7.96 -11.16 17.02
CA SER A 35 9.07 -10.22 16.97
C SER A 35 8.85 -9.16 15.89
N GLN A 36 8.75 -7.88 16.28
CA GLN A 36 8.51 -6.78 15.33
C GLN A 36 9.66 -6.60 14.32
N GLN A 37 10.91 -6.75 14.77
CA GLN A 37 12.09 -6.65 13.87
C GLN A 37 12.06 -7.75 12.80
N ASP A 38 11.63 -8.95 13.17
CA ASP A 38 11.51 -10.07 12.24
C ASP A 38 10.27 -9.93 11.35
N GLY A 39 9.20 -9.31 11.86
CA GLY A 39 7.95 -9.11 11.13
C GLY A 39 8.13 -8.28 9.85
N THR A 40 8.83 -7.15 9.94
CA THR A 40 9.11 -6.33 8.74
C THR A 40 10.03 -7.05 7.76
N GLN A 41 11.06 -7.74 8.24
CA GLN A 41 11.95 -8.50 7.36
C GLN A 41 11.23 -9.64 6.65
N LYS A 42 10.33 -10.35 7.34
CA LYS A 42 9.52 -11.42 6.75
C LYS A 42 8.55 -10.91 5.68
N LEU A 43 8.05 -9.68 5.79
CA LEU A 43 7.21 -9.09 4.73
C LEU A 43 7.96 -8.90 3.40
N TYR A 44 9.29 -8.89 3.40
CA TYR A 44 10.07 -8.92 2.14
C TYR A 44 10.14 -10.31 1.50
N ASP A 45 9.87 -11.38 2.25
CA ASP A 45 9.72 -12.72 1.70
C ASP A 45 8.30 -12.90 1.13
N ILE A 46 8.25 -13.22 -0.17
CA ILE A 46 7.04 -13.34 -0.96
C ILE A 46 6.03 -14.33 -0.38
N LYS A 47 6.50 -15.37 0.33
CA LYS A 47 5.63 -16.35 0.99
C LYS A 47 4.75 -15.66 2.04
N TYR A 48 5.37 -14.91 2.95
CA TYR A 48 4.65 -14.24 4.04
C TYR A 48 3.85 -13.05 3.52
N LEU A 49 4.39 -12.28 2.57
CA LEU A 49 3.66 -11.18 1.95
C LEU A 49 2.36 -11.66 1.29
N ARG A 50 2.41 -12.80 0.57
CA ARG A 50 1.23 -13.44 -0.02
C ARG A 50 0.21 -13.84 1.04
N GLU A 51 0.65 -14.44 2.13
CA GLU A 51 -0.24 -14.86 3.20
C GLU A 51 -0.92 -13.67 3.90
N ILE A 52 -0.15 -12.64 4.26
CA ILE A 52 -0.66 -11.41 4.89
C ILE A 52 -1.63 -10.68 3.97
N THR A 53 -1.27 -10.47 2.70
CA THR A 53 -2.15 -9.76 1.76
C THR A 53 -3.40 -10.56 1.41
N ASN A 54 -3.35 -11.89 1.40
CA ASN A 54 -4.55 -12.73 1.27
C ASN A 54 -5.53 -12.49 2.43
N LEU A 55 -5.01 -12.30 3.64
CA LEU A 55 -5.81 -12.01 4.83
C LEU A 55 -6.31 -10.56 4.84
N MET A 56 -5.45 -9.59 4.54
CA MET A 56 -5.75 -8.15 4.65
C MET A 56 -6.54 -7.58 3.47
N ILE A 57 -6.38 -8.14 2.27
CA ILE A 57 -6.92 -7.57 1.03
C ILE A 57 -7.91 -8.54 0.41
N LYS A 58 -7.40 -9.60 -0.24
CA LYS A 58 -8.19 -10.70 -0.81
C LYS A 58 -7.29 -11.86 -1.23
N PRO A 59 -7.84 -13.08 -1.32
CA PRO A 59 -7.13 -14.21 -1.92
C PRO A 59 -6.63 -13.91 -3.34
N GLY A 60 -5.37 -14.26 -3.62
CA GLY A 60 -4.77 -14.09 -4.95
C GLY A 60 -4.29 -12.67 -5.25
N PHE A 61 -4.37 -11.74 -4.29
CA PHE A 61 -3.97 -10.34 -4.49
C PHE A 61 -2.53 -10.22 -5.01
N ILE A 62 -1.58 -10.99 -4.48
CA ILE A 62 -0.18 -10.93 -4.93
C ILE A 62 -0.04 -11.26 -6.41
N ASP A 63 -0.74 -12.26 -6.93
CA ASP A 63 -0.61 -12.60 -8.35
C ASP A 63 -1.11 -11.45 -9.23
N GLU A 64 -2.24 -10.83 -8.86
CA GLU A 64 -2.76 -9.64 -9.54
C GLU A 64 -1.81 -8.44 -9.42
N PHE A 65 -1.20 -8.25 -8.25
CA PHE A 65 -0.23 -7.19 -8.01
C PHE A 65 0.98 -7.33 -8.94
N TYR A 66 1.50 -8.55 -9.11
CA TYR A 66 2.62 -8.79 -10.04
C TYR A 66 2.26 -8.59 -11.51
N LEU A 67 0.99 -8.79 -11.91
CA LEU A 67 0.54 -8.40 -13.26
C LEU A 67 0.54 -6.88 -13.45
N ILE A 68 0.18 -6.11 -12.42
CA ILE A 68 0.28 -4.64 -12.45
C ILE A 68 1.75 -4.22 -12.58
N LEU A 69 2.65 -4.88 -11.83
CA LEU A 69 4.09 -4.62 -11.90
C LEU A 69 4.67 -4.89 -13.28
N ASP A 70 4.27 -5.98 -13.93
CA ASP A 70 4.81 -6.36 -15.24
C ASP A 70 4.49 -5.30 -16.30
N ASN A 71 3.29 -4.73 -16.25
CA ASN A 71 2.88 -3.61 -17.11
C ASN A 71 3.57 -2.27 -16.80
N ASN A 72 4.20 -2.14 -15.62
CA ASN A 72 4.83 -0.90 -15.14
C ASN A 72 6.26 -1.16 -14.61
N ARG A 73 6.99 -2.07 -15.28
CA ARG A 73 8.26 -2.64 -14.80
C ARG A 73 9.35 -1.62 -14.47
N GLU A 74 9.36 -0.48 -15.14
CA GLU A 74 10.28 0.66 -14.88
C GLU A 74 10.22 1.12 -13.42
N PHE A 75 9.05 1.06 -12.79
CA PHE A 75 8.83 1.54 -11.42
C PHE A 75 8.64 0.42 -10.40
N ALA A 76 8.95 -0.83 -10.75
CA ALA A 76 8.61 -2.00 -9.94
C ALA A 76 9.09 -1.92 -8.48
N THR A 77 10.25 -1.31 -8.23
CA THR A 77 10.78 -1.09 -6.88
C THR A 77 9.84 -0.21 -6.04
N TYR A 78 9.39 0.92 -6.58
CA TYR A 78 8.48 1.83 -5.87
C TYR A 78 7.18 1.13 -5.45
N TYR A 79 6.58 0.34 -6.34
CA TYR A 79 5.39 -0.42 -6.01
C TYR A 79 5.63 -1.42 -4.87
N LYS A 80 6.71 -2.21 -4.93
CA LYS A 80 7.00 -3.25 -3.94
C LYS A 80 7.26 -2.64 -2.56
N ASP A 81 8.10 -1.61 -2.51
CA ASP A 81 8.49 -0.98 -1.25
C ASP A 81 7.30 -0.28 -0.60
N TYR A 82 6.48 0.45 -1.37
CA TYR A 82 5.26 1.08 -0.85
C TYR A 82 4.22 0.06 -0.39
N LEU A 83 4.04 -1.07 -1.09
CA LEU A 83 3.09 -2.09 -0.65
C LEU A 83 3.47 -2.63 0.74
N ILE A 84 4.73 -3.00 0.92
CA ILE A 84 5.23 -3.51 2.20
C ILE A 84 5.07 -2.45 3.30
N ALA A 85 5.45 -1.20 3.01
CA ALA A 85 5.35 -0.10 3.95
C ALA A 85 3.90 0.18 4.38
N ILE A 86 2.96 0.23 3.43
CA ILE A 86 1.54 0.44 3.73
C ILE A 86 0.97 -0.71 4.57
N ILE A 87 1.26 -1.96 4.20
CA ILE A 87 0.78 -3.14 4.94
C ILE A 87 1.23 -3.09 6.39
N TYR A 88 2.51 -2.81 6.62
CA TYR A 88 3.07 -2.68 7.97
C TYR A 88 2.45 -1.51 8.73
N CYS A 89 2.44 -0.31 8.14
CA CYS A 89 1.97 0.89 8.82
C CYS A 89 0.46 0.89 9.10
N VAL A 90 -0.34 0.25 8.25
CA VAL A 90 -1.77 0.05 8.49
C VAL A 90 -1.99 -0.91 9.66
N GLN A 91 -1.24 -2.01 9.72
CA GLN A 91 -1.38 -2.98 10.80
C GLN A 91 -1.14 -2.35 12.19
N PHE A 92 -0.13 -1.50 12.31
CA PHE A 92 0.22 -0.85 13.57
C PHE A 92 -0.42 0.52 13.76
N ASN A 93 -1.34 0.91 12.86
CA ASN A 93 -1.97 2.23 12.85
C ASN A 93 -0.92 3.37 12.94
N THR A 94 0.19 3.27 12.22
CA THR A 94 1.26 4.29 12.19
C THR A 94 1.28 5.08 10.88
N PHE A 95 0.46 4.71 9.90
CA PHE A 95 0.41 5.38 8.58
C PHE A 95 0.16 6.89 8.68
N HIS A 96 -0.58 7.36 9.68
CA HIS A 96 -0.90 8.78 9.86
C HIS A 96 0.26 9.61 10.42
N LEU A 97 1.29 8.94 10.95
CA LEU A 97 2.49 9.56 11.52
C LEU A 97 3.52 9.89 10.44
N ASP A 98 3.52 9.15 9.33
CA ASP A 98 4.47 9.33 8.25
C ASP A 98 3.95 10.36 7.23
N ALA A 99 4.71 11.43 7.03
CA ALA A 99 4.35 12.47 6.07
C ALA A 99 4.47 11.98 4.62
N ASP A 100 5.29 10.98 4.34
CA ASP A 100 5.51 10.46 2.99
C ASP A 100 4.25 9.77 2.46
N PHE A 101 3.41 9.18 3.32
CA PHE A 101 2.11 8.63 2.92
C PHE A 101 1.06 9.69 2.58
N LYS A 102 1.31 10.96 2.90
CA LYS A 102 0.45 12.08 2.50
C LYS A 102 0.83 12.63 1.12
N ASN A 103 1.95 12.18 0.55
CA ASN A 103 2.40 12.57 -0.78
C ASN A 103 1.89 11.58 -1.85
N PRO A 104 1.64 12.05 -3.08
CA PRO A 104 1.26 11.17 -4.18
C PRO A 104 2.32 10.11 -4.48
N SER A 105 1.89 8.85 -4.56
CA SER A 105 2.72 7.71 -4.92
C SER A 105 1.93 6.68 -5.73
N PHE A 106 2.60 5.63 -6.22
CA PHE A 106 1.93 4.58 -7.00
C PHE A 106 0.92 3.77 -6.18
N ILE A 107 1.09 3.70 -4.85
CA ILE A 107 0.18 2.99 -3.96
C ILE A 107 -0.14 3.90 -2.78
N PHE A 108 -1.41 4.18 -2.56
CA PHE A 108 -1.85 5.06 -1.48
C PHE A 108 -3.19 4.62 -0.90
N LEU A 109 -3.54 5.13 0.28
CA LEU A 109 -4.86 4.93 0.88
C LEU A 109 -5.72 6.16 0.56
N LYS A 110 -6.88 5.95 -0.09
CA LYS A 110 -7.77 7.07 -0.46
C LYS A 110 -8.71 7.45 0.67
N GLU A 111 -9.25 6.46 1.37
CA GLU A 111 -10.30 6.63 2.36
C GLU A 111 -10.20 5.58 3.47
N TYR A 112 -10.82 5.88 4.60
CA TYR A 112 -10.92 4.99 5.76
C TYR A 112 -12.37 4.88 6.22
N GLN A 113 -12.71 3.75 6.83
CA GLN A 113 -14.01 3.55 7.45
C GLN A 113 -14.04 4.21 8.84
N ASN A 114 -15.00 5.12 9.05
CA ASN A 114 -15.20 5.80 10.32
C ASN A 114 -15.97 4.92 11.34
N ASN A 115 -16.18 5.45 12.54
CA ASN A 115 -16.84 4.73 13.65
C ASN A 115 -18.33 4.41 13.41
N VAL A 116 -18.97 5.04 12.42
CA VAL A 116 -20.37 4.78 12.05
C VAL A 116 -20.51 3.91 10.79
N GLY A 117 -19.38 3.52 10.17
CA GLY A 117 -19.34 2.61 9.04
C GLY A 117 -19.19 3.27 7.66
N ASP A 118 -19.20 4.61 7.59
CA ASP A 118 -19.04 5.35 6.34
C ASP A 118 -17.56 5.48 5.95
N PHE A 119 -17.30 5.55 4.65
CA PHE A 119 -15.95 5.82 4.12
C PHE A 119 -15.71 7.33 4.01
N VAL A 120 -14.60 7.78 4.59
CA VAL A 120 -14.17 9.18 4.60
C VAL A 120 -12.85 9.28 3.84
N VAL A 121 -12.83 10.12 2.79
CA VAL A 121 -11.63 10.43 2.01
C VAL A 121 -10.66 11.24 2.86
N PHE A 122 -9.36 10.94 2.77
CA PHE A 122 -8.35 11.73 3.45
C PHE A 122 -8.26 13.15 2.87
N ASP A 123 -8.07 14.13 3.72
CA ASP A 123 -8.06 15.57 3.39
C ASP A 123 -6.95 15.98 2.41
N TYR A 124 -5.82 15.27 2.44
CA TYR A 124 -4.69 15.50 1.53
C TYR A 124 -4.89 14.88 0.13
N ILE A 125 -5.91 14.03 -0.08
CA ILE A 125 -6.13 13.39 -1.38
C ILE A 125 -6.75 14.39 -2.35
N ASN A 126 -6.05 14.63 -3.46
CA ASN A 126 -6.50 15.46 -4.55
C ASN A 126 -6.29 14.74 -5.89
N ASP A 127 -7.37 14.52 -6.65
CA ASP A 127 -7.32 13.77 -7.90
C ASP A 127 -6.41 14.43 -8.98
N THR A 128 -6.08 15.72 -8.87
CA THR A 128 -5.13 16.37 -9.78
C THR A 128 -3.68 15.92 -9.59
N GLN A 129 -3.31 15.46 -8.39
CA GLN A 129 -1.95 15.03 -8.06
C GLN A 129 -1.86 13.51 -7.83
N PHE A 130 -2.93 12.88 -7.35
CA PHE A 130 -2.99 11.45 -7.07
C PHE A 130 -3.36 10.62 -8.31
N ASN A 131 -2.62 10.82 -9.40
CA ASN A 131 -2.76 10.10 -10.66
C ASN A 131 -1.39 9.65 -11.22
N TYR A 132 -1.43 8.66 -12.12
CA TYR A 132 -0.23 7.99 -12.63
C TYR A 132 0.75 8.97 -13.30
N GLU A 133 0.24 9.88 -14.14
CA GLU A 133 1.06 10.83 -14.89
C GLU A 133 1.84 11.78 -13.96
N TYR A 134 1.17 12.32 -12.94
CA TYR A 134 1.81 13.19 -11.96
C TYR A 134 2.92 12.48 -11.19
N VAL A 135 2.66 11.26 -10.70
CA VAL A 135 3.64 10.46 -9.95
C VAL A 135 4.87 10.15 -10.81
N VAL A 136 4.66 9.68 -12.04
CA VAL A 136 5.76 9.38 -12.97
C VAL A 136 6.59 10.62 -13.28
N ASN A 137 5.94 11.75 -13.55
CA ASN A 137 6.65 12.99 -13.86
C ASN A 137 7.51 13.44 -12.67
N ASN A 138 7.01 13.36 -11.44
CA ASN A 138 7.79 13.71 -10.26
C ASN A 138 9.01 12.81 -10.05
N ILE A 139 8.85 11.49 -10.21
CA ILE A 139 9.97 10.55 -10.06
C ILE A 139 11.05 10.84 -11.12
N LYS A 140 10.65 11.01 -12.39
CA LYS A 140 11.58 11.31 -13.49
C LYS A 140 12.30 12.65 -13.31
N ASN A 141 11.60 13.68 -12.83
CA ASN A 141 12.18 14.99 -12.58
C ASN A 141 13.17 14.98 -11.39
N THR A 142 12.92 14.12 -10.40
CA THR A 142 13.84 13.96 -9.25
C THR A 142 15.09 13.17 -9.63
N GLY A 143 14.98 12.24 -10.59
CA GLY A 143 16.10 11.47 -11.15
C GLY A 143 17.09 12.27 -12.02
N HIS A 144 16.75 13.50 -12.42
CA HIS A 144 17.63 14.37 -13.22
C HIS A 144 18.57 15.28 -12.39
N ILE A 145 18.60 15.15 -11.05
CA ILE A 145 19.44 15.99 -10.16
C ILE A 145 20.83 15.36 -9.92
N CYS A 146 21.18 14.25 -10.59
CA CYS A 146 22.53 13.69 -10.50
C CYS A 146 23.14 13.50 -11.89
N ALA A 147 23.81 14.55 -12.38
CA ALA A 147 24.85 14.49 -13.39
C ALA A 147 26.09 15.20 -12.83
#